data_AF-A0A257ZBG1-F1
#
_entry.id   AF-A0A257ZBG1-F1
#
_cell.length_a   1.000
_cell.length_b   1.000
_cell.length_c   1.000
_cell.angle_alpha   90.00
_cell.angle_beta   90.00
_cell.angle_gamma   90.00
#
_symmetry.space_group_name_H-M   'P 1'
#
loop_
_entity.id
_entity.type
_entity.pdbx_description
1 polymer ?
#
loop_
_entity_poly.entity_id
_entity_poly.type
_entity_poly.pdbx_seq_one_letter_code
_entity_poly.pdbx_strand_id
1 'polypeptide(L)' 'MGDPLSIACVIGAGPAGLVAASRLAAAGWRVMVFDRMPSPARKLLKAGRGGLNLTHSEP' A
#
# COMPACT_ATOMS: atom_id res chain seq x y z
N MET A 1 -10.33 12.42 -13.66
CA MET A 1 -11.07 11.14 -13.73
C MET A 1 -10.20 10.21 -14.55
N GLY A 2 -9.62 9.16 -13.95
CA GLY A 2 -8.66 8.29 -14.63
C GLY A 2 -9.24 7.67 -15.90
N ASP A 3 -8.39 7.46 -16.91
CA ASP A 3 -8.77 6.76 -18.13
C ASP A 3 -9.29 5.35 -17.74
N PRO A 4 -10.50 4.94 -18.19
CA PRO A 4 -11.09 3.64 -17.86
C PRO A 4 -10.23 2.42 -18.24
N LEU A 5 -9.16 2.61 -19.03
CA LEU A 5 -8.18 1.59 -19.38
C LEU A 5 -6.95 1.55 -18.44
N SER A 6 -6.85 2.45 -17.47
CA SER A 6 -5.69 2.56 -16.59
C SER A 6 -5.64 1.41 -15.59
N ILE A 7 -4.73 0.45 -15.84
CA ILE A 7 -4.51 -0.73 -15.01
C ILE A 7 -3.10 -0.67 -14.41
N ALA A 8 -2.98 -0.95 -13.11
CA ALA A 8 -1.69 -1.02 -12.42
C ALA A 8 -1.53 -2.33 -11.65
N CYS A 9 -0.30 -2.84 -11.65
CA CYS A 9 0.11 -3.95 -10.80
C CYS A 9 1.13 -3.45 -9.77
N VAL A 10 0.87 -3.71 -8.49
CA VAL A 10 1.78 -3.38 -7.39
C VAL A 10 2.36 -4.67 -6.84
N ILE A 11 3.68 -4.79 -6.86
CA ILE A 11 4.40 -5.96 -6.33
C ILE A 11 4.94 -5.61 -4.94
N GLY A 12 4.42 -6.29 -3.93
CA GLY A 12 4.67 -6.09 -2.51
C GLY A 12 3.50 -5.41 -1.80
N ALA A 13 2.85 -6.11 -0.88
CA ALA A 13 1.79 -5.62 0.01
C ALA A 13 2.36 -5.10 1.34
N GLY A 14 3.52 -4.44 1.30
CA GLY A 14 4.09 -3.66 2.39
C GLY A 14 3.50 -2.24 2.48
N PRO A 15 3.96 -1.40 3.42
CA PRO A 15 3.45 -0.03 3.60
C PRO A 15 3.49 0.78 2.29
N ALA A 16 4.65 0.81 1.63
CA ALA A 16 4.83 1.57 0.39
C ALA A 16 3.90 1.10 -0.73
N GLY A 17 3.82 -0.22 -0.95
CA GLY A 17 2.96 -0.79 -1.99
C GLY A 17 1.48 -0.54 -1.73
N LEU A 18 1.03 -0.67 -0.48
CA LEU A 18 -0.36 -0.38 -0.12
C LEU A 18 -0.70 1.12 -0.25
N VAL A 19 0.21 2.02 0.12
CA VAL A 19 0.03 3.46 -0.09
C VAL A 19 -0.01 3.79 -1.59
N ALA A 20 0.89 3.21 -2.39
CA ALA A 20 0.89 3.41 -3.84
C ALA A 20 -0.41 2.88 -4.49
N ALA A 21 -0.84 1.68 -4.12
CA ALA A 21 -2.08 1.08 -4.59
C ALA A 21 -3.30 1.94 -4.24
N SER A 22 -3.36 2.46 -3.01
CA SER A 22 -4.42 3.36 -2.56
C SER A 22 -4.46 4.65 -3.37
N ARG A 23 -3.30 5.28 -3.63
CA ARG A 23 -3.21 6.51 -4.44
C ARG A 23 -3.66 6.28 -5.88
N LEU A 24 -3.23 5.17 -6.50
CA LEU A 24 -3.62 4.80 -7.86
C LEU A 24 -5.12 4.50 -7.96
N ALA A 25 -5.67 3.75 -7.00
CA ALA A 25 -7.10 3.47 -6.94
C ALA A 25 -7.92 4.75 -6.77
N ALA A 26 -7.48 5.66 -5.89
CA ALA A 26 -8.12 6.98 -5.72
C ALA A 26 -8.06 7.85 -7.00
N ALA A 27 -7.07 7.65 -7.85
CA ALA A 27 -6.97 8.29 -9.16
C ALA A 27 -7.86 7.63 -10.24
N GLY A 28 -8.55 6.53 -9.92
CA GLY A 28 -9.45 5.82 -10.83
C GLY A 28 -8.83 4.63 -11.56
N TRP A 29 -7.64 4.18 -11.16
CA TRP A 29 -7.00 3.01 -11.77
C TRP A 29 -7.60 1.71 -11.22
N ARG A 30 -7.67 0.68 -12.07
CA ARG A 30 -7.89 -0.69 -11.61
C ARG A 30 -6.55 -1.27 -11.14
N VAL A 31 -6.42 -1.49 -9.84
CA VAL A 31 -5.15 -1.91 -9.22
C VAL A 31 -5.20 -3.35 -8.73
N MET A 32 -4.18 -4.13 -9.08
CA MET A 32 -3.94 -5.47 -8.52
C MET A 32 -2.68 -5.44 -7.66
N VAL A 33 -2.74 -6.01 -6.46
CA VAL A 33 -1.60 -6.10 -5.53
C VAL A 33 -1.18 -7.55 -5.38
N PHE A 34 0.11 -7.83 -5.56
CA PHE A 34 0.69 -9.15 -5.43
C PHE A 34 1.71 -9.16 -4.29
N ASP A 35 1.68 -10.17 -3.43
CA ASP A 35 2.72 -10.40 -2.43
C ASP A 35 2.99 -11.89 -2.29
N ARG A 36 4.22 -12.23 -1.93
CA ARG A 36 4.60 -13.62 -1.64
C ARG A 36 3.92 -14.15 -0.37
N MET A 37 3.68 -13.28 0.61
CA MET A 37 3.10 -13.63 1.89
C MET A 37 1.56 -13.59 1.84
N PRO A 38 0.88 -14.53 2.54
CA PRO A 38 -0.58 -14.63 2.51
C PRO A 38 -1.31 -13.49 3.23
N SER A 39 -0.62 -12.77 4.13
CA SER A 39 -1.20 -11.63 4.85
C SER A 39 -0.48 -10.33 4.50
N PRO A 40 -1.18 -9.28 4.07
CA PRO A 40 -0.57 -7.98 3.77
C PRO A 40 -0.09 -7.27 5.04
N ALA A 41 0.73 -6.24 4.86
CA ALA A 41 1.16 -5.30 5.90
C ALA A 41 1.78 -5.96 7.15
N ARG A 42 2.29 -7.19 7.05
CA ARG A 42 2.77 -7.96 8.22
C ARG A 42 3.86 -7.23 9.04
N LYS A 43 4.78 -6.51 8.38
CA LYS A 43 5.77 -5.67 9.07
C LYS A 43 5.16 -4.38 9.62
N LEU A 44 4.20 -3.78 8.92
CA LEU A 44 3.46 -2.58 9.35
C LEU A 44 2.69 -2.84 10.64
N LEU A 45 1.91 -3.92 10.69
CA LEU A 45 1.10 -4.31 11.84
C LEU A 45 1.94 -4.68 13.08
N LYS A 46 3.22 -4.99 12.87
CA LYS A 46 4.19 -5.26 13.93
C LYS A 46 5.07 -4.06 14.27
N ALA A 47 4.98 -2.97 13.51
CA ALA A 47 5.79 -1.77 13.74
C ALA A 47 5.46 -1.21 15.13
N GLY A 48 6.51 -0.88 15.89
CA GLY A 48 6.38 -0.46 17.29
C GLY A 48 5.73 -1.50 18.23
N ARG A 49 5.60 -2.76 17.80
CA ARG A 49 4.85 -3.85 18.47
C ARG A 49 3.43 -3.44 18.91
N GLY A 50 2.70 -2.83 17.98
CA GLY A 50 1.24 -2.67 18.03
C GLY A 50 0.81 -1.21 18.16
N GLY A 51 1.66 -0.35 18.72
CA GLY A 51 1.50 1.10 18.78
C GLY A 51 1.87 1.84 17.49
N LEU A 52 1.73 1.20 16.31
CA LEU A 52 1.87 1.75 14.95
C LEU A 52 2.74 3.03 14.87
N ASN A 53 4.04 2.90 15.14
CA ASN A 53 4.99 4.01 14.97
C ASN A 53 5.20 4.28 13.48
N LEU A 54 4.25 4.99 12.85
CA LEU A 54 4.19 5.17 11.39
C LEU A 54 5.00 6.35 10.90
N THR A 55 5.14 7.38 11.73
CA THR A 55 5.78 8.64 11.40
C THR A 55 6.43 9.22 12.65
N HIS A 56 7.40 10.11 12.46
CA HIS A 56 7.89 11.02 13.50
C HIS A 56 7.53 12.47 13.12
N SER A 57 7.61 13.39 14.08
CA SER A 57 7.28 14.81 13.89
C SER A 57 8.51 15.72 13.89
N GLU A 58 9.72 15.16 14.04
CA GLU A 58 10.96 15.94 13.90
C GLU A 58 11.06 16.55 12.48
N PRO A 59 11.47 17.83 12.34
CA PRO A 59 11.67 18.49 11.05
C PRO A 59 12.73 17.81 10.16
#